data_AF-A0A4U1IWA8-F1
#
_entry.id   AF-A0A4U1IWA8-F1
#
_cell.length_a   1.000
_cell.length_b   1.000
_cell.length_c   1.000
_cell.angle_alpha   90.00
_cell.angle_beta   90.00
_cell.angle_gamma   90.00
#
_symmetry.space_group_name_H-M   'P 1'
#
loop_
_entity.id
_entity.type
_entity.pdbx_description
1 polymer ?
#
loop_
_entity_poly.entity_id
_entity_poly.type
_entity_poly.pdbx_seq_one_letter_code
_entity_poly.pdbx_strand_id
1 'polypeptide(L)'
;MGLPSHWWKDRKPFLDALFADTAGDSGQPGKTGWVWLSEHESREASARIHSAEAQDDAPLGAWIPAEAHEACLGMLEGVVPLATRGDLRADRWMRKIHNPTLFADPARPDQLWIALHETTPPPLWIPAGTTAASLAAAFAPYAWPETQDPLPAVVGLPRSVRIFLGTETEMGADFETIVRFFQGLPGTDSLPWGTRFAEDPWPDHPTGIALVGAGYRMPENMAQADGAVPSITLRSRRLGATVTISSMNKFCVLEVRYAPVAHESILPLLTQLLPGLPKGLPSDMPVDALAVVARFRGYQADELLEMVRNPEETPSLGYHGMACLATMGDDGAAVRTLLAEIGGREDPRQRGLGYQLASFARHKRFLHEALLRETEAGNIEDLRRALRP
;
A
#
# COMPACT_ATOMS: atom_id res chain seq x y z
N MET A 1 -13.18 -22.42 41.87
CA MET A 1 -13.61 -22.68 40.49
C MET A 1 -12.36 -22.81 39.66
N GLY A 2 -12.19 -23.89 38.90
CA GLY A 2 -11.01 -24.06 38.04
C GLY A 2 -11.01 -22.98 36.97
N LEU A 3 -9.82 -22.45 36.65
CA LEU A 3 -9.67 -21.54 35.51
C LEU A 3 -10.19 -22.26 34.26
N PRO A 4 -10.95 -21.59 33.37
CA PRO A 4 -11.39 -22.21 32.13
C PRO A 4 -10.15 -22.61 31.32
N SER A 5 -10.02 -23.92 31.05
CA SER A 5 -8.85 -24.47 30.36
C SER A 5 -8.99 -24.27 28.86
N HIS A 6 -8.01 -23.61 28.24
CA HIS A 6 -7.94 -23.49 26.79
C HIS A 6 -7.77 -24.88 26.13
N TRP A 7 -8.44 -25.10 24.99
CA TRP A 7 -8.50 -26.41 24.32
C TRP A 7 -7.17 -26.85 23.70
N TRP A 8 -6.33 -25.90 23.28
CA TRP A 8 -5.04 -26.19 22.65
C TRP A 8 -4.02 -26.73 23.65
N LYS A 9 -3.68 -28.02 23.56
CA LYS A 9 -2.89 -28.74 24.59
C LYS A 9 -1.39 -28.39 24.61
N ASP A 10 -0.78 -28.14 23.45
CA ASP A 10 0.67 -27.89 23.33
C ASP A 10 1.04 -26.40 23.45
N ARG A 11 0.13 -25.61 24.00
CA ARG A 11 0.26 -24.16 24.13
C ARG A 11 1.33 -23.76 25.16
N LYS A 12 1.93 -22.60 24.96
CA LYS A 12 2.83 -22.00 25.96
C LYS A 12 2.04 -21.53 27.20
N PRO A 13 2.65 -21.57 28.41
CA PRO A 13 1.96 -21.21 29.65
C PRO A 13 1.36 -19.79 29.68
N PHE A 14 1.96 -18.82 28.99
CA PHE A 14 1.44 -17.45 28.95
C PHE A 14 0.05 -17.36 28.32
N LEU A 15 -0.33 -18.33 27.48
CA LEU A 15 -1.64 -18.34 26.82
C LEU A 15 -2.78 -18.59 27.79
N ASP A 16 -2.55 -19.31 28.88
CA ASP A 16 -3.58 -19.49 29.92
C ASP A 16 -3.87 -18.20 30.66
N ALA A 17 -2.83 -17.44 31.01
CA ALA A 17 -2.97 -16.13 31.63
C ALA A 17 -3.66 -15.16 30.66
N LEU A 18 -3.21 -15.11 29.40
CA LEU A 18 -3.83 -14.27 28.39
C LEU A 18 -5.30 -14.64 28.16
N PHE A 19 -5.62 -15.92 28.05
CA PHE A 19 -6.99 -16.39 27.89
C PHE A 19 -7.85 -15.95 29.07
N ALA A 20 -7.39 -16.16 30.31
CA ALA A 20 -8.13 -15.73 31.50
C ALA A 20 -8.32 -14.20 31.56
N ASP A 21 -7.34 -13.41 31.11
CA ASP A 21 -7.39 -11.95 31.14
C ASP A 21 -8.28 -11.35 30.03
N THR A 22 -8.40 -12.06 28.90
CA THR A 22 -9.03 -11.51 27.68
C THR A 22 -10.34 -12.19 27.31
N ALA A 23 -10.58 -13.41 27.75
CA ALA A 23 -11.85 -14.10 27.50
C ALA A 23 -12.96 -13.51 28.37
N GLY A 24 -14.11 -13.22 27.75
CA GLY A 24 -15.38 -13.13 28.47
C GLY A 24 -15.94 -14.52 28.77
N ASP A 25 -17.22 -14.61 29.17
CA ASP A 25 -17.95 -15.87 29.08
C ASP A 25 -17.89 -16.37 27.61
N SER A 26 -17.73 -17.68 27.39
CA SER A 26 -17.49 -18.26 26.06
C SER A 26 -18.45 -17.70 25.00
N GLY A 27 -17.91 -17.15 23.90
CA GLY A 27 -18.69 -16.57 22.80
C GLY A 27 -19.08 -15.09 22.97
N GLN A 28 -18.70 -14.44 24.07
CA GLN A 28 -18.86 -13.00 24.26
C GLN A 28 -17.51 -12.28 24.14
N PRO A 29 -17.46 -11.05 23.58
CA PRO A 29 -16.24 -10.25 23.57
C PRO A 29 -15.84 -9.94 25.01
N GLY A 30 -14.62 -10.33 25.40
CA GLY A 30 -14.08 -9.93 26.70
C GLY A 30 -13.72 -8.44 26.72
N LYS A 31 -13.07 -7.97 27.80
CA LYS A 31 -12.70 -6.55 27.97
C LYS A 31 -11.82 -5.98 26.85
N THR A 32 -11.18 -6.84 26.07
CA THR A 32 -10.28 -6.48 24.96
C THR A 32 -10.97 -6.53 23.59
N GLY A 33 -12.22 -6.98 23.50
CA GLY A 33 -12.98 -7.14 22.25
C GLY A 33 -12.69 -8.43 21.48
N TRP A 34 -11.71 -9.23 21.93
CA TRP A 34 -11.39 -10.52 21.33
C TRP A 34 -12.37 -11.61 21.78
N VAL A 35 -12.81 -12.43 20.84
CA VAL A 35 -13.67 -13.59 21.01
C VAL A 35 -12.85 -14.83 20.71
N TRP A 36 -12.58 -15.62 21.74
CA TRP A 36 -11.79 -16.84 21.61
C TRP A 36 -12.58 -17.93 20.91
N LEU A 37 -11.93 -18.59 19.96
CA LEU A 37 -12.49 -19.66 19.18
C LEU A 37 -12.51 -20.97 19.99
N SER A 38 -13.57 -21.74 19.83
CA SER A 38 -13.58 -23.15 20.19
C SER A 38 -12.60 -23.95 19.33
N GLU A 39 -12.28 -25.18 19.76
CA GLU A 39 -11.42 -26.09 18.98
C GLU A 39 -11.99 -26.35 17.58
N HIS A 40 -13.32 -26.48 17.47
CA HIS A 40 -13.98 -26.70 16.19
C HIS A 40 -13.85 -25.47 15.28
N GLU A 41 -14.16 -24.27 15.79
CA GLU A 41 -14.06 -23.02 15.02
C GLU A 41 -12.62 -22.71 14.61
N SER A 42 -11.64 -23.02 15.46
CA SER A 42 -10.21 -22.87 15.13
C SER A 42 -9.79 -23.80 14.00
N ARG A 43 -10.21 -25.07 14.04
CA ARG A 43 -9.95 -26.04 12.96
C ARG A 43 -10.63 -25.63 11.66
N GLU A 44 -11.87 -25.12 11.72
CA GLU A 44 -12.54 -24.60 10.54
C GLU A 44 -11.85 -23.36 9.97
N ALA A 45 -11.41 -22.43 10.83
CA ALA A 45 -10.65 -21.26 10.41
C ALA A 45 -9.32 -21.65 9.76
N SER A 46 -8.58 -22.59 10.34
CA SER A 46 -7.37 -23.14 9.75
C SER A 46 -7.67 -23.80 8.40
N ALA A 47 -8.72 -24.63 8.33
CA ALA A 47 -9.14 -25.25 7.08
C ALA A 47 -9.49 -24.21 6.01
N ARG A 48 -10.18 -23.11 6.36
CA ARG A 48 -10.48 -22.01 5.42
C ARG A 48 -9.21 -21.33 4.91
N ILE A 49 -8.27 -21.02 5.80
CA ILE A 49 -6.99 -20.39 5.42
C ILE A 49 -6.21 -21.28 4.45
N HIS A 50 -6.20 -22.60 4.67
CA HIS A 50 -5.55 -23.55 3.78
C HIS A 50 -6.37 -23.87 2.51
N SER A 51 -7.70 -23.84 2.56
CA SER A 51 -8.57 -24.20 1.43
C SER A 51 -8.80 -23.04 0.46
N ALA A 52 -8.76 -21.80 0.96
CA ALA A 52 -8.93 -20.63 0.12
C ALA A 52 -7.82 -20.57 -0.95
N GLU A 53 -6.66 -21.18 -0.70
CA GLU A 53 -5.56 -21.35 -1.66
C GLU A 53 -5.82 -22.39 -2.78
N ALA A 54 -6.82 -23.27 -2.62
CA ALA A 54 -7.13 -24.34 -3.57
C ALA A 54 -8.20 -23.98 -4.61
N GLN A 55 -8.84 -22.82 -4.49
CA GLN A 55 -9.82 -22.29 -5.45
C GLN A 55 -9.21 -21.10 -6.21
N ASP A 56 -9.46 -21.00 -7.51
CA ASP A 56 -8.93 -19.94 -8.42
C ASP A 56 -9.27 -18.49 -8.01
N ASP A 57 -10.01 -18.29 -6.92
CA ASP A 57 -10.21 -17.00 -6.25
C ASP A 57 -9.11 -16.76 -5.19
N ALA A 58 -7.87 -16.59 -5.66
CA ALA A 58 -6.65 -16.66 -4.84
C ALA A 58 -6.60 -15.68 -3.65
N PRO A 59 -6.43 -16.15 -2.39
CA PRO A 59 -6.24 -15.33 -1.20
C PRO A 59 -4.84 -14.71 -1.21
N LEU A 60 -3.76 -15.50 -1.26
CA LEU A 60 -2.38 -14.97 -1.27
C LEU A 60 -2.06 -14.13 -2.52
N GLY A 61 -2.51 -14.56 -3.71
CA GLY A 61 -2.29 -13.84 -4.97
C GLY A 61 -2.88 -12.42 -5.01
N ALA A 62 -3.88 -12.16 -4.16
CA ALA A 62 -4.48 -10.84 -3.99
C ALA A 62 -3.66 -9.93 -3.05
N TRP A 63 -2.76 -10.47 -2.23
CA TRP A 63 -1.93 -9.71 -1.29
C TRP A 63 -0.48 -9.55 -1.73
N ILE A 64 0.12 -10.63 -2.25
CA ILE A 64 1.57 -10.70 -2.50
C ILE A 64 1.90 -11.35 -3.84
N PRO A 65 3.05 -11.01 -4.45
CA PRO A 65 3.58 -11.65 -5.65
C PRO A 65 3.82 -13.15 -5.48
N ALA A 66 3.73 -13.90 -6.58
CA ALA A 66 3.81 -15.36 -6.61
C ALA A 66 5.13 -15.91 -6.02
N GLU A 67 6.24 -15.18 -6.20
CA GLU A 67 7.56 -15.56 -5.69
C GLU A 67 7.64 -15.70 -4.15
N ALA A 68 6.72 -15.08 -3.41
CA ALA A 68 6.66 -15.18 -1.95
C ALA A 68 5.61 -16.18 -1.44
N HIS A 69 4.84 -16.82 -2.34
CA HIS A 69 3.74 -17.71 -1.94
C HIS A 69 4.25 -18.92 -1.17
N GLU A 70 5.28 -19.60 -1.68
CA GLU A 70 5.85 -20.79 -1.03
C GLU A 70 6.34 -20.48 0.41
N ALA A 71 7.06 -19.38 0.58
CA ALA A 71 7.53 -18.95 1.90
C ALA A 71 6.36 -18.63 2.84
N CYS A 72 5.31 -17.97 2.34
CA CYS A 72 4.12 -17.67 3.12
C CYS A 72 3.36 -18.94 3.51
N LEU A 73 3.26 -19.93 2.62
CA LEU A 73 2.63 -21.22 2.90
C LEU A 73 3.41 -21.98 3.98
N GLY A 74 4.74 -21.99 3.90
CA GLY A 74 5.59 -22.56 4.96
C GLY A 74 5.39 -21.86 6.31
N MET A 75 5.18 -20.54 6.33
CA MET A 75 4.86 -19.80 7.55
C MET A 75 3.45 -20.04 8.10
N LEU A 76 2.52 -20.53 7.28
CA LEU A 76 1.18 -20.90 7.72
C LEU A 76 1.13 -22.33 8.28
N GLU A 77 2.16 -23.14 8.04
CA GLU A 77 2.20 -24.53 8.50
C GLU A 77 2.18 -24.62 10.03
N GLY A 78 1.18 -25.30 10.57
CA GLY A 78 1.01 -25.48 12.01
C GLY A 78 0.52 -24.25 12.77
N VAL A 79 0.23 -23.14 12.08
CA VAL A 79 -0.35 -21.96 12.72
C VAL A 79 -1.74 -22.27 13.26
N VAL A 80 -2.03 -21.79 14.47
CA VAL A 80 -3.28 -22.00 15.17
C VAL A 80 -4.05 -20.68 15.30
N PRO A 81 -5.21 -20.51 14.64
CA PRO A 81 -6.12 -19.40 14.89
C PRO A 81 -6.72 -19.54 16.31
N LEU A 82 -6.59 -18.51 17.14
CA LEU A 82 -6.98 -18.56 18.55
C LEU A 82 -8.24 -17.75 18.86
N ALA A 83 -8.35 -16.55 18.30
CA ALA A 83 -9.42 -15.63 18.57
C ALA A 83 -9.69 -14.75 17.36
N THR A 84 -10.91 -14.24 17.24
CA THR A 84 -11.27 -13.19 16.28
C THR A 84 -11.77 -11.96 17.02
N ARG A 85 -11.76 -10.81 16.37
CA ARG A 85 -12.32 -9.58 16.94
C ARG A 85 -13.62 -9.24 16.22
N GLY A 86 -14.65 -8.93 16.99
CA GLY A 86 -16.01 -8.65 16.51
C GLY A 86 -16.21 -7.22 15.98
N ASP A 87 -15.19 -6.37 15.98
CA ASP A 87 -15.18 -5.05 15.34
C ASP A 87 -15.05 -5.19 13.81
N LEU A 88 -16.06 -5.85 13.26
CA LEU A 88 -16.26 -6.11 11.85
C LEU A 88 -16.24 -4.80 11.08
N ARG A 89 -15.11 -4.49 10.45
CA ARG A 89 -15.08 -3.44 9.44
C ARG A 89 -15.40 -4.06 8.11
N ALA A 90 -16.52 -3.62 7.54
CA ALA A 90 -16.74 -3.85 6.14
C ALA A 90 -16.07 -2.75 5.30
N ASP A 91 -15.79 -3.01 4.03
CA ASP A 91 -15.63 -1.90 3.09
C ASP A 91 -16.90 -1.03 3.09
N ARG A 92 -16.82 0.21 2.57
CA ARG A 92 -17.97 1.12 2.60
C ARG A 92 -19.17 0.62 1.77
N TRP A 93 -19.01 -0.47 1.02
CA TRP A 93 -20.10 -1.20 0.36
C TRP A 93 -20.69 -2.36 1.17
N MET A 94 -20.23 -2.64 2.38
CA MET A 94 -20.60 -3.81 3.18
C MET A 94 -20.36 -5.16 2.45
N ARG A 95 -19.53 -5.17 1.41
CA ARG A 95 -19.26 -6.36 0.58
C ARG A 95 -18.19 -7.23 1.18
N LYS A 96 -17.21 -6.63 1.85
CA LYS A 96 -16.04 -7.33 2.39
C LYS A 96 -16.00 -7.11 3.89
N ILE A 97 -16.46 -8.08 4.69
CA ILE A 97 -16.41 -8.02 6.17
C ILE A 97 -15.08 -8.63 6.63
N HIS A 98 -14.28 -7.88 7.39
CA HIS A 98 -12.96 -8.32 7.82
C HIS A 98 -12.87 -8.48 9.34
N ASN A 99 -12.53 -9.70 9.76
CA ASN A 99 -12.37 -10.05 11.17
C ASN A 99 -10.86 -10.09 11.44
N PRO A 100 -10.32 -9.20 12.28
CA PRO A 100 -8.98 -9.39 12.79
C PRO A 100 -8.88 -10.75 13.50
N THR A 101 -7.81 -11.48 13.25
CA THR A 101 -7.60 -12.82 13.79
C THR A 101 -6.28 -12.86 14.55
N LEU A 102 -6.33 -13.42 15.75
CA LEU A 102 -5.18 -13.68 16.60
C LEU A 102 -4.69 -15.10 16.32
N PHE A 103 -3.40 -15.22 16.03
CA PHE A 103 -2.74 -16.47 15.69
C PHE A 103 -1.61 -16.77 16.67
N ALA A 104 -1.45 -18.06 16.97
CA ALA A 104 -0.21 -18.59 17.51
C ALA A 104 0.55 -19.37 16.45
N ASP A 105 1.86 -19.17 16.43
CA ASP A 105 2.77 -19.84 15.52
C ASP A 105 3.72 -20.73 16.34
N PRO A 106 3.63 -22.07 16.24
CA PRO A 106 4.52 -22.97 16.95
C PRO A 106 6.01 -22.80 16.60
N ALA A 107 6.33 -22.34 15.39
CA ALA A 107 7.71 -22.07 14.96
C ALA A 107 8.23 -20.73 15.51
N ARG A 108 7.33 -19.80 15.88
CA ARG A 108 7.64 -18.53 16.55
C ARG A 108 6.87 -18.43 17.88
N PRO A 109 7.15 -19.32 18.85
CA PRO A 109 6.25 -19.56 19.97
C PRO A 109 6.35 -18.50 21.08
N ASP A 110 7.27 -17.54 20.96
CA ASP A 110 7.54 -16.54 21.99
C ASP A 110 6.63 -15.31 21.90
N GLN A 111 5.70 -15.28 20.94
CA GLN A 111 4.70 -14.23 20.81
C GLN A 111 3.47 -14.67 20.00
N LEU A 112 2.43 -13.86 20.08
CA LEU A 112 1.24 -13.95 19.23
C LEU A 112 1.32 -12.99 18.05
N TRP A 113 0.47 -13.25 17.06
CA TRP A 113 0.42 -12.51 15.80
C TRP A 113 -1.01 -12.09 15.49
N ILE A 114 -1.20 -10.85 15.06
CA ILE A 114 -2.51 -10.35 14.61
C ILE A 114 -2.48 -10.21 13.10
N ALA A 115 -3.44 -10.84 12.44
CA ALA A 115 -3.77 -10.52 11.06
C ALA A 115 -4.96 -9.56 11.05
N LEU A 116 -4.88 -8.47 10.28
CA LEU A 116 -6.00 -7.52 10.12
C LEU A 116 -7.18 -8.11 9.33
N HIS A 117 -6.94 -9.25 8.67
CA HIS A 117 -7.92 -10.13 8.05
C HIS A 117 -7.45 -11.59 8.15
N GLU A 118 -8.38 -12.54 8.19
CA GLU A 118 -8.05 -13.97 8.24
C GLU A 118 -7.18 -14.45 7.06
N THR A 119 -7.29 -13.81 5.88
CA THR A 119 -6.46 -14.14 4.70
C THR A 119 -5.23 -13.25 4.53
N THR A 120 -4.96 -12.30 5.43
CA THR A 120 -3.72 -11.50 5.35
C THR A 120 -2.52 -12.44 5.48
N PRO A 121 -1.50 -12.37 4.61
CA PRO A 121 -0.37 -13.28 4.64
C PRO A 121 0.53 -13.05 5.86
N PRO A 122 1.22 -14.08 6.37
CA PRO A 122 2.06 -13.98 7.57
C PRO A 122 3.11 -12.86 7.61
N PRO A 123 3.74 -12.47 6.49
CA PRO A 123 4.69 -11.34 6.48
C PRO A 123 4.06 -10.00 6.84
N LEU A 124 2.73 -9.88 6.76
CA LEU A 124 1.97 -8.69 7.13
C LEU A 124 1.31 -8.81 8.52
N TRP A 125 1.60 -9.87 9.30
CA TRP A 125 1.05 -10.00 10.64
C TRP A 125 1.76 -9.10 11.65
N ILE A 126 0.97 -8.49 12.52
CA ILE A 126 1.44 -7.59 13.57
C ILE A 126 1.86 -8.41 14.79
N PRO A 127 3.10 -8.29 15.29
CA PRO A 127 3.50 -8.92 16.54
C PRO A 127 2.69 -8.35 17.72
N ALA A 128 2.09 -9.22 18.53
CA ALA A 128 1.21 -8.85 19.63
C ALA A 128 1.78 -9.13 21.03
N GLY A 129 3.00 -9.68 21.10
CA GLY A 129 3.61 -10.10 22.35
C GLY A 129 2.85 -11.25 23.02
N THR A 130 2.90 -11.31 24.35
CA THR A 130 2.42 -12.46 25.15
C THR A 130 1.43 -12.08 26.25
N THR A 131 1.08 -10.79 26.37
CA THR A 131 0.24 -10.27 27.46
C THR A 131 -0.97 -9.54 26.91
N ALA A 132 -2.02 -9.38 27.72
CA ALA A 132 -3.21 -8.62 27.31
C ALA A 132 -2.85 -7.15 26.98
N ALA A 133 -1.92 -6.57 27.73
CA ALA A 133 -1.43 -5.21 27.51
C ALA A 133 -0.66 -5.07 26.19
N SER A 134 0.25 -6.01 25.88
CA SER A 134 0.98 -5.99 24.60
C SER A 134 0.05 -6.22 23.41
N LEU A 135 -0.93 -7.12 23.56
CA LEU A 135 -1.96 -7.37 22.56
C LEU A 135 -2.80 -6.11 22.29
N ALA A 136 -3.25 -5.44 23.35
CA ALA A 136 -4.01 -4.20 23.24
C ALA A 136 -3.16 -3.08 22.60
N ALA A 137 -1.90 -2.91 23.00
CA ALA A 137 -1.01 -1.90 22.44
C ALA A 137 -0.70 -2.14 20.96
N ALA A 138 -0.45 -3.40 20.56
CA ALA A 138 -0.19 -3.76 19.17
C ALA A 138 -1.40 -3.49 18.25
N PHE A 139 -2.61 -3.73 18.75
CA PHE A 139 -3.84 -3.50 17.99
C PHE A 139 -4.36 -2.06 18.08
N ALA A 140 -3.98 -1.29 19.10
CA ALA A 140 -4.52 0.05 19.37
C ALA A 140 -4.57 0.98 18.15
N PRO A 141 -3.56 1.05 17.25
CA PRO A 141 -3.65 1.90 16.07
C PRO A 141 -4.81 1.51 15.14
N TYR A 142 -5.13 0.22 15.06
CA TYR A 142 -6.17 -0.36 14.21
C TYR A 142 -7.52 -0.55 14.92
N ALA A 143 -7.55 -0.30 16.23
CA ALA A 143 -8.76 -0.28 17.02
C ALA A 143 -9.55 0.99 16.68
N TRP A 144 -10.35 0.92 15.61
CA TRP A 144 -11.25 2.00 15.27
C TRP A 144 -12.44 1.98 16.24
N PRO A 145 -12.68 3.03 17.04
CA PRO A 145 -13.89 3.09 17.85
C PRO A 145 -15.11 3.14 16.94
N GLU A 146 -16.17 2.42 17.30
CA GLU A 146 -17.49 2.48 16.63
C GLU A 146 -18.04 3.92 16.50
N THR A 147 -17.43 4.88 17.22
CA THR A 147 -17.80 6.29 17.30
C THR A 147 -16.82 7.27 16.63
N GLN A 148 -15.71 6.83 16.04
CA GLN A 148 -14.83 7.73 15.26
C GLN A 148 -15.36 7.88 13.83
N ASP A 149 -16.19 8.89 13.68
CA ASP A 149 -16.58 9.52 12.43
C ASP A 149 -15.89 10.90 12.40
N PRO A 150 -15.09 11.29 11.39
CA PRO A 150 -14.86 10.68 10.07
C PRO A 150 -13.45 10.07 9.86
N LEU A 151 -13.20 9.46 8.68
CA LEU A 151 -11.85 9.07 8.23
C LEU A 151 -10.90 10.27 8.25
N PRO A 152 -9.57 10.06 8.38
CA PRO A 152 -8.63 11.17 8.31
C PRO A 152 -8.75 11.88 6.96
N ALA A 153 -8.95 13.20 7.01
CA ALA A 153 -8.89 14.05 5.83
C ALA A 153 -7.55 13.83 5.10
N VAL A 154 -7.55 13.89 3.77
CA VAL A 154 -6.36 13.64 2.95
C VAL A 154 -5.26 14.63 3.31
N VAL A 155 -5.61 15.90 3.53
CA VAL A 155 -4.67 16.95 3.99
C VAL A 155 -4.07 16.67 5.37
N GLY A 156 -4.73 15.85 6.20
CA GLY A 156 -4.28 15.49 7.54
C GLY A 156 -3.30 14.33 7.59
N LEU A 157 -2.97 13.70 6.46
CA LEU A 157 -2.05 12.57 6.36
C LEU A 157 -0.60 13.09 6.22
N PRO A 158 0.26 12.98 7.25
CA PRO A 158 1.53 13.70 7.30
C PRO A 158 2.67 13.03 6.51
N ARG A 159 2.56 11.75 6.18
CA ARG A 159 3.55 11.02 5.39
C ARG A 159 3.03 10.82 3.97
N SER A 160 3.93 10.88 3.00
CA SER A 160 3.68 10.48 1.61
C SER A 160 4.88 9.70 1.07
N VAL A 161 4.60 8.65 0.30
CA VAL A 161 5.61 7.89 -0.44
C VAL A 161 5.12 7.76 -1.87
N ARG A 162 6.00 8.02 -2.83
CA ARG A 162 5.72 7.85 -4.27
C ARG A 162 6.60 6.76 -4.85
N ILE A 163 5.99 5.88 -5.64
CA ILE A 163 6.59 4.66 -6.15
C ILE A 163 6.25 4.56 -7.63
N PHE A 164 7.26 4.48 -8.49
CA PHE A 164 7.07 4.17 -9.89
C PHE A 164 6.80 2.68 -10.06
N LEU A 165 5.66 2.34 -10.66
CA LEU A 165 5.23 0.95 -10.87
C LEU A 165 5.72 0.36 -12.21
N GLY A 166 6.11 1.22 -13.14
CA GLY A 166 6.37 0.85 -14.54
C GLY A 166 5.49 1.63 -15.51
N THR A 167 5.57 1.28 -16.77
CA THR A 167 4.67 1.79 -17.81
C THR A 167 3.51 0.84 -18.06
N GLU A 168 2.40 1.35 -18.60
CA GLU A 168 1.24 0.52 -19.03
C GLU A 168 1.66 -0.65 -19.95
N THR A 169 2.68 -0.42 -20.79
CA THR A 169 3.23 -1.46 -21.68
C THR A 169 3.98 -2.55 -20.92
N GLU A 170 4.83 -2.18 -19.96
CA GLU A 170 5.56 -3.15 -19.12
C GLU A 170 4.63 -3.94 -18.20
N MET A 171 3.57 -3.29 -17.73
CA MET A 171 2.53 -3.91 -16.91
C MET A 171 1.54 -4.74 -17.73
N GLY A 172 1.54 -4.61 -19.06
CA GLY A 172 0.60 -5.30 -19.94
C GLY A 172 -0.87 -4.93 -19.71
N ALA A 173 -1.13 -3.74 -19.14
CA ALA A 173 -2.45 -3.31 -18.68
C ALA A 173 -2.60 -1.80 -18.87
N ASP A 174 -3.78 -1.36 -19.32
CA ASP A 174 -4.10 0.07 -19.36
C ASP A 174 -4.36 0.64 -17.96
N PHE A 175 -4.40 1.97 -17.86
CA PHE A 175 -4.62 2.65 -16.59
C PHE A 175 -5.91 2.21 -15.88
N GLU A 176 -7.01 2.00 -16.61
CA GLU A 176 -8.27 1.55 -16.03
C GLU A 176 -8.15 0.15 -15.43
N THR A 177 -7.49 -0.78 -16.12
CA THR A 177 -7.24 -2.15 -15.66
C THR A 177 -6.37 -2.14 -14.41
N ILE A 178 -5.33 -1.28 -14.36
CA ILE A 178 -4.48 -1.09 -13.17
C ILE A 178 -5.33 -0.57 -12.00
N VAL A 179 -6.17 0.45 -12.21
CA VAL A 179 -7.06 0.97 -11.16
C VAL A 179 -8.02 -0.09 -10.64
N ARG A 180 -8.66 -0.87 -11.54
CA ARG A 180 -9.55 -1.98 -11.16
C ARG A 180 -8.84 -3.05 -10.35
N PHE A 181 -7.58 -3.33 -10.67
CA PHE A 181 -6.76 -4.22 -9.87
C PHE A 181 -6.61 -3.70 -8.42
N PHE A 182 -6.27 -2.43 -8.23
CA PHE A 182 -6.16 -1.82 -6.89
C PHE A 182 -7.48 -1.82 -6.12
N GLN A 183 -8.63 -1.62 -6.78
CA GLN A 183 -9.96 -1.75 -6.16
C GLN A 183 -10.27 -3.18 -5.70
N GLY A 184 -9.72 -4.16 -6.41
CA GLY A 184 -9.86 -5.58 -6.07
C GLY A 184 -9.12 -5.96 -4.80
N LEU A 185 -8.04 -5.23 -4.46
CA LEU A 185 -7.14 -5.61 -3.37
C LEU A 185 -7.87 -5.75 -2.02
N PRO A 186 -7.47 -6.74 -1.19
CA PRO A 186 -7.98 -6.87 0.16
C PRO A 186 -7.56 -5.71 1.09
N GLY A 187 -6.50 -4.97 0.77
CA GLY A 187 -6.04 -3.83 1.59
C GLY A 187 -6.80 -2.52 1.35
N THR A 188 -7.61 -2.42 0.30
CA THR A 188 -8.17 -1.14 -0.18
C THR A 188 -9.68 -1.05 -0.04
N ASP A 189 -10.20 0.16 0.01
CA ASP A 189 -11.62 0.40 -0.21
C ASP A 189 -11.92 0.31 -1.72
N SER A 190 -13.14 -0.12 -2.01
CA SER A 190 -13.65 -0.36 -3.35
C SER A 190 -14.28 0.90 -3.97
N LEU A 191 -14.30 2.02 -3.23
CA LEU A 191 -14.79 3.33 -3.64
C LEU A 191 -13.65 4.27 -4.08
N PRO A 192 -13.36 4.35 -5.39
CA PRO A 192 -12.38 5.30 -5.94
C PRO A 192 -12.94 6.72 -6.08
N TRP A 193 -12.07 7.71 -6.20
CA TRP A 193 -12.41 9.04 -6.72
C TRP A 193 -11.30 9.62 -7.59
N GLY A 194 -11.66 10.51 -8.51
CA GLY A 194 -10.75 11.16 -9.45
C GLY A 194 -10.25 12.51 -8.96
N THR A 195 -9.36 13.11 -9.75
CA THR A 195 -8.68 14.38 -9.41
C THR A 195 -9.60 15.60 -9.29
N ARG A 196 -10.88 15.51 -9.68
CA ARG A 196 -11.86 16.57 -9.43
C ARG A 196 -12.10 16.84 -7.94
N PHE A 197 -11.85 15.84 -7.09
CA PHE A 197 -12.01 15.96 -5.64
C PHE A 197 -10.65 15.85 -4.94
N ALA A 198 -10.29 16.89 -4.19
CA ALA A 198 -9.07 16.89 -3.37
C ALA A 198 -9.21 16.00 -2.12
N GLU A 199 -10.44 15.85 -1.64
CA GLU A 199 -10.82 15.03 -0.49
C GLU A 199 -11.70 13.86 -0.95
N ASP A 200 -11.84 12.85 -0.10
CA ASP A 200 -12.71 11.69 -0.35
C ASP A 200 -14.18 12.14 -0.40
N PRO A 201 -14.87 12.05 -1.56
CA PRO A 201 -16.25 12.51 -1.71
C PRO A 201 -17.28 11.49 -1.20
N TRP A 202 -16.84 10.30 -0.81
CA TRP A 202 -17.71 9.25 -0.36
C TRP A 202 -18.03 9.41 1.13
N PRO A 203 -19.26 9.07 1.57
CA PRO A 203 -19.59 9.04 2.99
C PRO A 203 -18.61 8.16 3.77
N ASP A 204 -18.28 8.51 5.01
CA ASP A 204 -17.41 7.70 5.87
C ASP A 204 -18.07 6.37 6.28
N HIS A 205 -19.41 6.33 6.32
CA HIS A 205 -20.17 5.17 6.77
C HIS A 205 -20.88 4.39 5.64
N PRO A 206 -20.87 3.04 5.72
CA PRO A 206 -21.48 2.16 4.72
C PRO A 206 -23.01 2.29 4.60
N THR A 207 -23.70 2.66 5.68
CA THR A 207 -25.15 2.83 5.70
C THR A 207 -25.64 4.04 4.91
N GLY A 208 -24.73 4.94 4.51
CA GLY A 208 -25.05 6.13 3.70
C GLY A 208 -25.07 5.88 2.19
N ILE A 209 -24.67 4.69 1.72
CA ILE A 209 -24.51 4.40 0.29
C ILE A 209 -25.56 3.38 -0.16
N ALA A 210 -26.72 3.87 -0.59
CA ALA A 210 -27.66 3.03 -1.32
C ALA A 210 -27.01 2.56 -2.64
N LEU A 211 -26.95 1.24 -2.88
CA LEU A 211 -26.27 0.65 -4.05
C LEU A 211 -26.71 1.27 -5.39
N VAL A 212 -28.00 1.58 -5.52
CA VAL A 212 -28.55 2.26 -6.70
C VAL A 212 -27.99 3.68 -6.85
N GLY A 213 -27.93 4.45 -5.75
CA GLY A 213 -27.35 5.80 -5.74
C GLY A 213 -25.84 5.81 -6.00
N ALA A 214 -25.12 4.76 -5.58
CA ALA A 214 -23.69 4.61 -5.81
C ALA A 214 -23.34 4.53 -7.30
N GLY A 215 -24.14 3.80 -8.08
CA GLY A 215 -23.96 3.66 -9.53
C GLY A 215 -24.05 5.01 -10.27
N TYR A 216 -24.92 5.92 -9.81
CA TYR A 216 -25.04 7.26 -10.37
C TYR A 216 -23.90 8.19 -9.94
N ARG A 217 -23.39 8.03 -8.71
CA ARG A 217 -22.29 8.86 -8.18
C ARG A 217 -20.92 8.43 -8.68
N MET A 218 -20.74 7.18 -9.12
CA MET A 218 -19.42 6.68 -9.52
C MET A 218 -18.80 7.47 -10.69
N PRO A 219 -19.49 7.73 -11.81
CA PRO A 219 -18.92 8.53 -12.90
C PRO A 219 -18.57 9.96 -12.46
N GLU A 220 -19.40 10.57 -11.60
CA GLU A 220 -19.16 11.90 -11.06
C GLU A 220 -17.93 11.91 -10.15
N ASN A 221 -17.85 10.99 -9.20
CA ASN A 221 -16.75 10.88 -8.24
C ASN A 221 -15.43 10.50 -8.91
N MET A 222 -15.44 9.75 -10.00
CA MET A 222 -14.25 9.39 -10.79
C MET A 222 -13.81 10.47 -11.79
N ALA A 223 -14.56 11.58 -11.91
CA ALA A 223 -14.24 12.65 -12.85
C ALA A 223 -12.85 13.26 -12.57
N GLN A 224 -12.17 13.66 -13.65
CA GLN A 224 -10.85 14.28 -13.61
C GLN A 224 -10.96 15.80 -13.67
N ALA A 225 -10.06 16.50 -13.00
CA ALA A 225 -9.93 17.95 -13.12
C ALA A 225 -9.22 18.33 -14.44
N ASP A 226 -9.67 19.41 -15.07
CA ASP A 226 -9.08 19.89 -16.32
C ASP A 226 -7.60 20.25 -16.13
N GLY A 227 -6.75 19.69 -17.00
CA GLY A 227 -5.31 19.92 -16.97
C GLY A 227 -4.53 19.19 -15.87
N ALA A 228 -5.20 18.42 -15.01
CA ALA A 228 -4.54 17.58 -14.01
C ALA A 228 -3.96 16.30 -14.64
N VAL A 229 -2.95 15.71 -13.99
CA VAL A 229 -2.47 14.37 -14.35
C VAL A 229 -3.58 13.35 -14.02
N PRO A 230 -4.04 12.53 -14.98
CA PRO A 230 -5.07 11.54 -14.73
C PRO A 230 -4.69 10.66 -13.53
N SER A 231 -5.53 10.70 -12.49
CA SER A 231 -5.29 9.95 -11.26
C SER A 231 -6.59 9.45 -10.66
N ILE A 232 -6.51 8.29 -10.01
CA ILE A 232 -7.60 7.71 -9.23
C ILE A 232 -7.06 7.42 -7.83
N THR A 233 -7.79 7.88 -6.81
CA THR A 233 -7.48 7.66 -5.41
C THR A 233 -8.49 6.74 -4.76
N LEU A 234 -8.04 5.93 -3.82
CA LEU A 234 -8.82 5.02 -2.99
C LEU A 234 -8.26 5.03 -1.56
N ARG A 235 -9.06 4.59 -0.59
CA ARG A 235 -8.62 4.50 0.82
C ARG A 235 -8.00 3.15 1.12
N SER A 236 -7.02 3.08 2.02
CA SER A 236 -6.70 1.84 2.72
C SER A 236 -7.81 1.51 3.69
N ARG A 237 -8.04 0.22 3.92
CA ARG A 237 -9.28 -0.23 4.55
C ARG A 237 -9.32 0.01 6.05
N ARG A 238 -8.21 0.03 6.78
CA ARG A 238 -8.22 0.12 8.26
C ARG A 238 -7.92 1.52 8.75
N LEU A 239 -6.83 2.13 8.27
CA LEU A 239 -6.40 3.45 8.75
C LEU A 239 -6.75 4.60 7.81
N GLY A 240 -7.37 4.31 6.66
CA GLY A 240 -7.81 5.35 5.74
C GLY A 240 -6.65 6.10 5.08
N ALA A 241 -5.48 5.48 4.93
CA ALA A 241 -4.41 5.99 4.09
C ALA A 241 -4.96 6.22 2.67
N THR A 242 -4.47 7.23 1.94
CA THR A 242 -4.83 7.37 0.53
C THR A 242 -3.86 6.63 -0.34
N VAL A 243 -4.38 5.90 -1.32
CA VAL A 243 -3.64 5.22 -2.36
C VAL A 243 -4.05 5.86 -3.68
N THR A 244 -3.18 6.67 -4.26
CA THR A 244 -3.43 7.37 -5.53
C THR A 244 -2.59 6.71 -6.62
N ILE A 245 -3.26 6.28 -7.69
CA ILE A 245 -2.60 5.80 -8.90
C ILE A 245 -2.70 6.91 -9.95
N SER A 246 -1.57 7.36 -10.47
CA SER A 246 -1.48 8.39 -11.52
C SER A 246 -0.88 7.80 -12.80
N SER A 247 -1.38 8.22 -13.96
CA SER A 247 -0.75 7.93 -15.26
C SER A 247 -0.21 9.21 -15.89
N MET A 248 1.12 9.36 -15.90
CA MET A 248 1.80 10.49 -16.52
C MET A 248 2.48 10.01 -17.81
N ASN A 249 1.89 10.29 -18.97
CA ASN A 249 2.38 9.79 -20.26
C ASN A 249 2.59 8.27 -20.29
N LYS A 250 1.65 7.51 -19.74
CA LYS A 250 1.71 6.04 -19.55
C LYS A 250 2.70 5.54 -18.49
N PHE A 251 3.41 6.42 -17.79
CA PHE A 251 4.18 6.06 -16.59
C PHE A 251 3.22 6.02 -15.40
N CYS A 252 3.11 4.85 -14.78
CA CYS A 252 2.23 4.61 -13.65
C CYS A 252 2.97 4.86 -12.34
N VAL A 253 2.41 5.73 -11.50
CA VAL A 253 2.95 6.08 -10.19
C VAL A 253 1.91 5.79 -9.13
N LEU A 254 2.33 5.15 -8.05
CA LEU A 254 1.58 4.96 -6.84
C LEU A 254 2.03 6.01 -5.81
N GLU A 255 1.12 6.84 -5.32
CA GLU A 255 1.33 7.66 -4.13
C GLU A 255 0.53 7.09 -2.96
N VAL A 256 1.19 6.87 -1.84
CA VAL A 256 0.56 6.44 -0.59
C VAL A 256 0.75 7.51 0.47
N ARG A 257 -0.34 8.12 0.94
CA ARG A 257 -0.31 9.03 2.09
C ARG A 257 -0.93 8.39 3.31
N TYR A 258 -0.31 8.55 4.47
CA TYR A 258 -0.73 7.81 5.67
C TYR A 258 -0.34 8.52 6.96
N ALA A 259 -1.01 8.13 8.05
CA ALA A 259 -0.59 8.42 9.41
C ALA A 259 0.42 7.33 9.87
N PRO A 260 1.55 7.71 10.49
CA PRO A 260 2.61 6.77 10.81
C PRO A 260 2.19 5.79 11.92
N VAL A 261 2.49 4.51 11.74
CA VAL A 261 2.34 3.44 12.72
C VAL A 261 3.58 2.56 12.69
N ALA A 262 4.26 2.46 13.82
CA ALA A 262 5.52 1.71 13.90
C ALA A 262 5.28 0.20 13.99
N HIS A 263 5.94 -0.55 13.10
CA HIS A 263 5.98 -2.01 13.11
C HIS A 263 7.39 -2.51 12.81
N GLU A 264 8.26 -2.54 13.84
CA GLU A 264 9.70 -2.73 13.69
C GLU A 264 10.09 -4.00 12.90
N SER A 265 9.30 -5.08 12.98
CA SER A 265 9.63 -6.37 12.38
C SER A 265 9.01 -6.65 11.02
N ILE A 266 7.99 -5.88 10.59
CA ILE A 266 7.20 -6.21 9.39
C ILE A 266 7.99 -5.88 8.12
N LEU A 267 8.48 -4.65 7.99
CA LEU A 267 9.19 -4.22 6.79
C LEU A 267 10.46 -5.06 6.53
N PRO A 268 11.32 -5.35 7.54
CA PRO A 268 12.48 -6.23 7.32
C PRO A 268 12.10 -7.61 6.78
N LEU A 269 11.04 -8.21 7.30
CA LEU A 269 10.55 -9.51 6.84
C LEU A 269 10.00 -9.43 5.40
N LEU A 270 9.23 -8.39 5.08
CA LEU A 270 8.76 -8.15 3.72
C LEU A 270 9.94 -7.97 2.75
N THR A 271 10.94 -7.16 3.09
CA THR A 271 12.12 -6.95 2.24
C THR A 271 12.90 -8.23 2.01
N GLN A 272 12.98 -9.11 3.02
CA GLN A 272 13.63 -10.42 2.86
C GLN A 272 12.87 -11.33 1.89
N LEU A 273 11.53 -11.34 1.97
CA LEU A 273 10.68 -12.25 1.18
C LEU A 273 10.34 -11.71 -0.22
N LEU A 274 10.38 -10.38 -0.39
CA LEU A 274 9.99 -9.68 -1.60
C LEU A 274 11.18 -8.86 -2.11
N PRO A 275 12.13 -9.48 -2.85
CA PRO A 275 13.31 -8.77 -3.36
C PRO A 275 12.95 -7.64 -4.35
N GLY A 276 11.74 -7.65 -4.91
CA GLY A 276 11.22 -6.57 -5.76
C GLY A 276 10.47 -5.46 -5.01
N LEU A 277 10.36 -5.54 -3.68
CA LEU A 277 9.74 -4.48 -2.88
C LEU A 277 10.52 -3.17 -3.05
N PRO A 278 9.85 -2.02 -3.24
CA PRO A 278 10.53 -0.73 -3.35
C PRO A 278 11.48 -0.50 -2.18
N LYS A 279 12.72 -0.10 -2.45
CA LYS A 279 13.69 0.19 -1.38
C LYS A 279 13.34 1.54 -0.76
N GLY A 280 13.75 1.73 0.50
CA GLY A 280 13.51 2.98 1.21
C GLY A 280 12.06 3.18 1.68
N LEU A 281 11.22 2.13 1.67
CA LEU A 281 9.91 2.21 2.32
C LEU A 281 10.08 2.59 3.81
N PRO A 282 9.29 3.53 4.34
CA PRO A 282 9.37 3.89 5.75
C PRO A 282 8.89 2.75 6.67
N SER A 283 9.61 2.52 7.77
CA SER A 283 9.26 1.51 8.78
C SER A 283 8.02 1.88 9.62
N ASP A 284 7.53 3.11 9.47
CA ASP A 284 6.31 3.62 10.08
C ASP A 284 5.09 3.55 9.14
N MET A 285 5.19 2.85 8.00
CA MET A 285 4.03 2.64 7.13
C MET A 285 3.06 1.62 7.76
N PRO A 286 1.76 1.95 7.88
CA PRO A 286 0.72 1.01 8.30
C PRO A 286 0.69 -0.30 7.53
N VAL A 287 0.28 -1.39 8.18
CA VAL A 287 0.16 -2.72 7.57
C VAL A 287 -0.83 -2.75 6.41
N ASP A 288 -1.96 -2.06 6.52
CA ASP A 288 -2.96 -2.02 5.45
C ASP A 288 -2.48 -1.21 4.23
N ALA A 289 -1.62 -0.21 4.43
CA ALA A 289 -0.92 0.49 3.36
C ALA A 289 0.22 -0.34 2.77
N LEU A 290 1.03 -1.00 3.61
CA LEU A 290 2.08 -1.94 3.18
C LEU A 290 1.50 -3.09 2.38
N ALA A 291 0.32 -3.60 2.74
CA ALA A 291 -0.38 -4.64 1.99
C ALA A 291 -0.66 -4.24 0.54
N VAL A 292 -0.91 -2.96 0.28
CA VAL A 292 -1.12 -2.44 -1.07
C VAL A 292 0.20 -2.36 -1.83
N VAL A 293 1.25 -1.86 -1.18
CA VAL A 293 2.58 -1.70 -1.79
C VAL A 293 3.26 -3.04 -2.06
N ALA A 294 3.14 -4.01 -1.12
CA ALA A 294 3.78 -5.31 -1.18
C ALA A 294 3.40 -6.13 -2.41
N ARG A 295 2.25 -5.82 -3.03
CA ARG A 295 1.78 -6.50 -4.23
C ARG A 295 2.58 -6.16 -5.49
N PHE A 296 3.36 -5.09 -5.47
CA PHE A 296 4.02 -4.54 -6.64
C PHE A 296 5.52 -4.50 -6.50
N ARG A 297 6.16 -4.63 -7.67
CA ARG A 297 7.52 -4.18 -7.85
C ARG A 297 7.48 -2.72 -8.25
N GLY A 298 8.45 -1.95 -7.78
CA GLY A 298 8.53 -0.55 -8.13
C GLY A 298 9.78 0.10 -7.58
N TYR A 299 9.98 1.35 -7.97
CA TYR A 299 11.18 2.10 -7.63
C TYR A 299 10.80 3.43 -6.99
N GLN A 300 11.53 3.80 -5.94
CA GLN A 300 11.47 5.16 -5.41
C GLN A 300 12.41 6.10 -6.19
N ALA A 301 12.25 7.40 -5.97
CA ALA A 301 13.01 8.42 -6.69
C ALA A 301 14.54 8.26 -6.53
N ASP A 302 15.02 7.88 -5.36
CA ASP A 302 16.46 7.70 -5.10
C ASP A 302 17.05 6.53 -5.89
N GLU A 303 16.32 5.41 -6.00
CA GLU A 303 16.75 4.27 -6.83
C GLU A 303 16.79 4.63 -8.31
N LEU A 304 15.76 5.33 -8.78
CA LEU A 304 15.70 5.81 -10.16
C LEU A 304 16.81 6.83 -10.45
N LEU A 305 17.16 7.66 -9.46
CA LEU A 305 18.24 8.65 -9.61
C LEU A 305 19.60 7.97 -9.74
N GLU A 306 19.85 6.89 -9.01
CA GLU A 306 21.05 6.06 -9.18
C GLU A 306 21.10 5.42 -10.59
N MET A 307 19.97 4.98 -11.14
CA MET A 307 19.89 4.48 -12.53
C MET A 307 20.10 5.60 -13.56
N VAL A 308 19.63 6.81 -13.27
CA VAL A 308 19.92 8.00 -14.10
C VAL A 308 21.41 8.30 -14.08
N ARG A 309 22.07 8.27 -12.91
CA ARG A 309 23.50 8.54 -12.73
C ARG A 309 24.38 7.59 -13.52
N ASN A 310 24.03 6.30 -13.47
CA ASN A 310 24.80 5.23 -14.08
C ASN A 310 23.96 4.48 -15.13
N PRO A 311 23.58 5.12 -16.24
CA PRO A 311 22.71 4.49 -17.23
C PRO A 311 23.51 3.43 -18.00
N GLU A 312 22.94 2.24 -18.18
CA GLU A 312 23.56 1.18 -18.98
C GLU A 312 23.66 1.60 -20.46
N GLU A 313 22.64 2.30 -20.96
CA GLU A 313 22.59 2.82 -22.32
C GLU A 313 21.92 4.21 -22.38
N THR A 314 22.16 5.00 -23.44
CA THR A 314 21.54 6.34 -23.58
C THR A 314 19.99 6.32 -23.61
N PRO A 315 19.30 5.37 -24.27
CA PRO A 315 17.84 5.26 -24.19
C PRO A 315 17.31 5.01 -22.77
N SER A 316 18.08 4.30 -21.94
CA SER A 316 17.72 4.06 -20.53
C SER A 316 17.68 5.35 -19.72
N LEU A 317 18.54 6.33 -20.04
CA LEU A 317 18.58 7.63 -19.37
C LEU A 317 17.26 8.40 -19.52
N GLY A 318 16.68 8.41 -20.73
CA GLY A 318 15.41 9.10 -20.99
C GLY A 318 14.25 8.45 -20.24
N TYR A 319 14.20 7.11 -20.24
CA TYR A 319 13.20 6.34 -19.50
C TYR A 319 13.31 6.56 -17.99
N HIS A 320 14.50 6.36 -17.41
CA HIS A 320 14.73 6.53 -15.96
C HIS A 320 14.52 7.99 -15.54
N GLY A 321 14.89 8.95 -16.37
CA GLY A 321 14.63 10.37 -16.12
C GLY A 321 13.14 10.69 -16.05
N MET A 322 12.32 10.15 -16.97
CA MET A 322 10.86 10.29 -16.93
C MET A 322 10.26 9.61 -15.70
N ALA A 323 10.71 8.41 -15.36
CA ALA A 323 10.28 7.70 -14.15
C ALA A 323 10.64 8.48 -12.87
N CYS A 324 11.83 9.07 -12.80
CA CYS A 324 12.26 9.95 -11.71
C CYS A 324 11.32 11.15 -11.58
N LEU A 325 11.07 11.88 -12.67
CA LEU A 325 10.14 13.02 -12.67
C LEU A 325 8.74 12.61 -12.20
N ALA A 326 8.23 11.48 -12.69
CA ALA A 326 6.92 10.95 -12.30
C ALA A 326 6.86 10.71 -10.78
N THR A 327 7.94 10.17 -10.22
CA THR A 327 8.03 9.82 -8.80
C THR A 327 8.22 11.06 -7.91
N MET A 328 9.00 12.06 -8.35
CA MET A 328 9.22 13.31 -7.61
C MET A 328 7.95 14.17 -7.51
N GLY A 329 7.01 14.04 -8.44
CA GLY A 329 5.75 14.79 -8.43
C GLY A 329 6.00 16.30 -8.43
N ASP A 330 5.42 17.01 -7.46
CA ASP A 330 5.52 18.47 -7.34
C ASP A 330 6.76 18.97 -6.55
N ASP A 331 7.71 18.09 -6.20
CA ASP A 331 8.97 18.50 -5.58
C ASP A 331 9.88 19.22 -6.60
N GLY A 332 9.64 20.52 -6.76
CA GLY A 332 10.38 21.35 -7.67
C GLY A 332 11.88 21.43 -7.34
N ALA A 333 12.30 21.20 -6.10
CA ALA A 333 13.72 21.19 -5.75
C ALA A 333 14.40 19.92 -6.26
N ALA A 334 13.81 18.75 -6.02
CA ALA A 334 14.31 17.47 -6.53
C ALA A 334 14.33 17.45 -8.07
N VAL A 335 13.25 17.93 -8.71
CA VAL A 335 13.17 18.07 -10.17
C VAL A 335 14.28 18.97 -10.72
N ARG A 336 14.53 20.14 -10.11
CA ARG A 336 15.62 21.02 -10.55
C ARG A 336 16.99 20.36 -10.44
N THR A 337 17.22 19.62 -9.35
CA THR A 337 18.48 18.88 -9.14
C THR A 337 18.68 17.84 -10.23
N LEU A 338 17.66 17.02 -10.51
CA LEU A 338 17.69 16.02 -11.59
C LEU A 338 17.99 16.67 -12.95
N LEU A 339 17.27 17.73 -13.29
CA LEU A 339 17.44 18.43 -14.57
C LEU A 339 18.85 19.03 -14.71
N ALA A 340 19.37 19.66 -13.65
CA ALA A 340 20.73 20.17 -13.62
C ALA A 340 21.77 19.05 -13.77
N GLU A 341 21.55 17.89 -13.15
CA GLU A 341 22.44 16.74 -13.22
C GLU A 341 22.51 16.17 -14.65
N ILE A 342 21.38 15.99 -15.34
CA ILE A 342 21.33 15.49 -16.72
C ILE A 342 21.80 16.56 -17.72
N GLY A 343 21.37 17.81 -17.54
CA GLY A 343 21.73 18.93 -18.41
C GLY A 343 23.18 19.39 -18.28
N GLY A 344 23.87 19.01 -17.20
CA GLY A 344 25.29 19.30 -16.96
C GLY A 344 26.26 18.29 -17.58
N ARG A 345 25.77 17.25 -18.27
CA ARG A 345 26.62 16.19 -18.82
C ARG A 345 27.42 16.62 -20.04
N GLU A 346 28.59 16.00 -20.22
CA GLU A 346 29.48 16.29 -21.35
C GLU A 346 28.88 15.87 -22.70
N ASP A 347 28.14 14.75 -22.74
CA ASP A 347 27.50 14.24 -23.95
C ASP A 347 26.29 15.12 -24.37
N PRO A 348 26.34 15.77 -25.55
CA PRO A 348 25.22 16.53 -26.12
C PRO A 348 23.89 15.81 -26.16
N ARG A 349 23.88 14.51 -26.46
CA ARG A 349 22.65 13.72 -26.57
C ARG A 349 21.99 13.56 -25.22
N GLN A 350 22.79 13.35 -24.17
CA GLN A 350 22.31 13.24 -22.80
C GLN A 350 21.77 14.58 -22.29
N ARG A 351 22.42 15.70 -22.61
CA ARG A 351 21.87 17.04 -22.31
C ARG A 351 20.54 17.27 -23.02
N GLY A 352 20.45 16.88 -24.30
CA GLY A 352 19.21 16.96 -25.09
C GLY A 352 18.03 16.25 -24.42
N LEU A 353 18.27 15.06 -23.86
CA LEU A 353 17.28 14.35 -23.04
C LEU A 353 16.87 15.15 -21.80
N GLY A 354 17.84 15.77 -21.09
CA GLY A 354 17.54 16.66 -19.97
C GLY A 354 16.62 17.83 -20.35
N TYR A 355 16.79 18.40 -21.55
CA TYR A 355 15.90 19.45 -22.06
C TYR A 355 14.51 18.92 -22.40
N GLN A 356 14.42 17.73 -22.98
CA GLN A 356 13.15 17.07 -23.24
C GLN A 356 12.37 16.82 -21.93
N LEU A 357 13.06 16.29 -20.91
CA LEU A 357 12.52 16.08 -19.57
C LEU A 357 12.04 17.40 -18.95
N ALA A 358 12.83 18.48 -19.05
CA ALA A 358 12.43 19.79 -18.56
C ALA A 358 11.20 20.36 -19.29
N SER A 359 11.06 20.09 -20.60
CA SER A 359 9.87 20.44 -21.36
C SER A 359 8.63 19.70 -20.87
N PHE A 360 8.75 18.39 -20.59
CA PHE A 360 7.66 17.60 -20.01
C PHE A 360 7.27 18.09 -18.63
N ALA A 361 8.24 18.39 -17.77
CA ALA A 361 8.03 18.96 -16.44
C ALA A 361 7.60 20.45 -16.48
N ARG A 362 7.39 21.04 -17.67
CA ARG A 362 7.04 22.47 -17.88
C ARG A 362 8.01 23.44 -17.20
N HIS A 363 9.27 23.04 -17.03
CA HIS A 363 10.28 23.79 -16.31
C HIS A 363 10.96 24.84 -17.22
N LYS A 364 10.17 25.78 -17.78
CA LYS A 364 10.61 26.75 -18.81
C LYS A 364 11.84 27.56 -18.44
N ARG A 365 12.01 27.91 -17.15
CA ARG A 365 13.20 28.62 -16.67
C ARG A 365 14.49 27.84 -16.96
N PHE A 366 14.47 26.53 -16.73
CA PHE A 366 15.63 25.67 -16.99
C PHE A 366 15.96 25.64 -18.49
N LEU A 367 14.94 25.55 -19.35
CA LEU A 367 15.11 25.59 -20.81
C LEU A 367 15.71 26.92 -21.29
N HIS A 368 15.29 28.05 -20.72
CA HIS A 368 15.89 29.36 -21.02
C HIS A 368 17.35 29.43 -20.59
N GLU A 369 17.68 28.97 -19.38
CA GLU A 369 19.07 28.94 -18.88
C GLU A 369 19.95 28.01 -19.71
N ALA A 370 19.42 26.86 -20.15
CA ALA A 370 20.10 25.92 -21.04
C ALA A 370 20.39 26.54 -22.41
N LEU A 371 19.42 27.24 -23.01
CA LEU A 371 19.59 27.89 -24.32
C LEU A 371 20.73 28.92 -24.35
N LEU A 372 21.03 29.55 -23.20
CA LEU A 372 22.12 30.51 -23.08
C LEU A 372 23.51 29.86 -23.01
N ARG A 373 23.58 28.57 -22.66
CA ARG A 373 24.84 27.84 -22.40
C ARG A 373 25.13 26.75 -23.42
N GLU A 374 24.10 26.23 -24.08
CA GLU A 374 24.24 25.15 -25.04
C GLU A 374 24.99 25.61 -26.29
N THR A 375 25.88 24.77 -26.77
CA THR A 375 26.73 25.02 -27.94
C THR A 375 26.34 24.16 -29.13
N GLU A 376 25.60 23.08 -28.90
CA GLU A 376 25.22 22.12 -29.93
C GLU A 376 24.01 22.59 -30.73
N ALA A 377 24.19 22.73 -32.05
CA ALA A 377 23.21 23.35 -32.93
C ALA A 377 21.83 22.66 -32.91
N GLY A 378 21.80 21.33 -32.85
CA GLY A 378 20.56 20.55 -32.79
C GLY A 378 19.78 20.84 -31.51
N ASN A 379 20.45 20.78 -30.35
CA ASN A 379 19.84 21.08 -29.06
C ASN A 379 19.33 22.53 -29.00
N ILE A 380 20.06 23.50 -29.57
CA ILE A 380 19.63 24.90 -29.64
C ILE A 380 18.32 25.04 -30.42
N GLU A 381 18.18 24.33 -31.55
CA GLU A 381 16.95 24.36 -32.35
C GLU A 381 15.77 23.77 -31.57
N ASP A 382 15.97 22.62 -30.93
CA ASP A 382 14.93 21.96 -30.14
C ASP A 382 14.51 22.80 -28.92
N LEU A 383 15.46 23.43 -28.22
CA LEU A 383 15.19 24.37 -27.13
C LEU A 383 14.37 25.57 -27.62
N ARG A 384 14.70 26.15 -28.77
CA ARG A 384 13.91 27.23 -29.38
C ARG A 384 12.50 26.78 -29.72
N ARG A 385 12.32 25.54 -30.18
CA ARG A 385 11.01 24.97 -30.50
C ARG A 385 10.17 24.77 -29.23
N ALA A 386 10.77 24.22 -28.17
CA ALA A 386 10.11 23.98 -26.88
C ALA A 386 9.71 25.27 -26.15
N LEU A 387 10.42 26.37 -26.39
CA LEU A 387 10.14 27.68 -25.80
C LEU A 387 9.18 28.55 -26.61
N ARG A 388 8.64 28.06 -27.75
CA ARG A 388 7.61 28.82 -28.49
C ARG A 388 6.33 28.98 -27.65
N PRO A 389 5.61 30.10 -27.80
CA PRO A 389 4.41 30.40 -27.03
C PRO A 389 3.34 29.32 -27.11
#